data_AF-A0A7Y9LCE6-F1
#
_entry.id   AF-A0A7Y9LCE6-F1
#
_cell.length_a   1.000
_cell.length_b   1.000
_cell.length_c   1.000
_cell.angle_alpha   90.00
_cell.angle_beta   90.00
_cell.angle_gamma   90.00
#
_symmetry.space_group_name_H-M   'P 1'
#
loop_
_entity.id
_entity.type
_entity.pdbx_description
1 polymer ?
#
loop_
_entity_poly.entity_id
_entity_poly.type
_entity_poly.pdbx_seq_one_letter_code
_entity_poly.pdbx_strand_id
1 'polypeptide(L)'
;MLHLRVISPDALTDPTLDLLRDDEAVTHLFVLRGAAQRPAGDVISCDIAREGAQDILDRLRGLGLEKEGGISVEQVDLTLSTAADSAVDRTPGEPSDAIVWSDIEQRSGDEAKLSWTYLVLMTVAMIIASIGAYWVPWEAGGSVVQLLINLAAIIVAGVLTLIIQRYAQRQLARRRSRS
;
A
#
# COMPACT_ATOMS: atom_id res chain seq x y z
N MET A 1 -8.24 -2.06 7.40
CA MET A 1 -8.97 -3.22 6.87
C MET A 1 -8.60 -3.49 5.44
N LEU A 2 -8.51 -4.76 5.08
CA LEU A 2 -8.33 -5.25 3.71
C LEU A 2 -9.50 -6.20 3.40
N HIS A 3 -9.99 -6.17 2.18
CA HIS A 3 -10.94 -7.17 1.68
C HIS A 3 -10.17 -8.29 1.00
N LEU A 4 -10.30 -9.50 1.51
CA LEU A 4 -9.69 -10.71 0.98
C LEU A 4 -10.73 -11.50 0.18
N ARG A 5 -10.44 -11.77 -1.09
CA ARG A 5 -11.21 -12.69 -1.94
C ARG A 5 -10.33 -13.87 -2.34
N VAL A 6 -10.80 -15.07 -2.08
CA VAL A 6 -10.15 -16.33 -2.44
C VAL A 6 -11.05 -17.10 -3.39
N ILE A 7 -10.48 -17.54 -4.51
CA ILE A 7 -11.09 -18.54 -5.40
C ILE A 7 -10.45 -19.87 -5.04
N SER A 8 -11.25 -20.81 -4.53
CA SER A 8 -10.76 -22.10 -4.05
C SER A 8 -11.35 -23.24 -4.88
N PRO A 9 -10.54 -24.17 -5.38
CA PRO A 9 -11.01 -25.47 -5.83
C PRO A 9 -11.71 -26.22 -4.69
N ASP A 10 -12.62 -27.13 -5.03
CA ASP A 10 -13.45 -27.87 -4.05
C ASP A 10 -12.62 -28.57 -2.96
N ALA A 11 -11.44 -29.11 -3.31
CA ALA A 11 -10.57 -29.82 -2.38
C ALA A 11 -9.93 -28.91 -1.30
N LEU A 12 -9.81 -27.60 -1.59
CA LEU A 12 -9.13 -26.63 -0.72
C LEU A 12 -10.12 -25.74 0.05
N THR A 13 -11.43 -25.80 -0.26
CA THR A 13 -12.39 -24.88 0.34
C THR A 13 -12.52 -25.08 1.85
N ASP A 14 -12.71 -26.31 2.31
CA ASP A 14 -12.93 -26.57 3.73
C ASP A 14 -11.67 -26.25 4.58
N PRO A 15 -10.44 -26.66 4.19
CA PRO A 15 -9.22 -26.22 4.87
C PRO A 15 -9.06 -24.69 4.92
N THR A 16 -9.46 -24.00 3.85
CA THR A 16 -9.38 -22.53 3.78
C THR A 16 -10.40 -21.88 4.72
N LEU A 17 -11.62 -22.41 4.78
CA LEU A 17 -12.66 -21.90 5.68
C LEU A 17 -12.29 -22.12 7.15
N ASP A 18 -11.70 -23.26 7.49
CA ASP A 18 -11.26 -23.55 8.85
C ASP A 18 -10.14 -22.58 9.28
N LEU A 19 -9.15 -22.36 8.40
CA LEU A 19 -8.08 -21.37 8.63
C LEU A 19 -8.64 -19.97 8.89
N LEU A 20 -9.56 -19.50 8.05
CA LEU A 20 -10.12 -18.14 8.15
C LEU A 20 -11.11 -17.99 9.30
N ARG A 21 -11.80 -19.06 9.71
CA ARG A 21 -12.75 -19.01 10.82
C ARG A 21 -12.04 -18.94 12.18
N ASP A 22 -10.88 -19.58 12.28
CA ASP A 22 -10.12 -19.67 13.53
C ASP A 22 -9.19 -18.46 13.77
N ASP A 23 -9.11 -17.53 12.81
CA ASP A 23 -8.20 -16.38 12.87
C ASP A 23 -8.90 -15.12 13.41
N GLU A 24 -8.31 -14.49 14.42
CA GLU A 24 -8.89 -13.31 15.09
C GLU A 24 -8.86 -12.05 14.22
N ALA A 25 -8.01 -12.01 13.20
CA ALA A 25 -7.92 -10.89 12.28
C ALA A 25 -9.05 -10.90 11.24
N VAL A 26 -9.85 -11.97 11.14
CA VAL A 26 -10.89 -12.15 10.12
C VAL A 26 -12.26 -11.69 10.62
N THR A 27 -12.97 -10.94 9.80
CA THR A 27 -14.38 -10.58 9.99
C THR A 27 -15.15 -10.67 8.67
N HIS A 28 -16.48 -10.57 8.74
CA HIS A 28 -17.38 -10.59 7.58
C HIS A 28 -17.12 -11.74 6.59
N LEU A 29 -16.79 -12.94 7.11
CA LEU A 29 -16.52 -14.12 6.30
C LEU A 29 -17.80 -14.69 5.68
N PHE A 30 -17.80 -14.89 4.36
CA PHE A 30 -18.86 -15.58 3.63
C PHE A 30 -18.29 -16.44 2.49
N VAL A 31 -19.09 -17.41 2.04
CA VAL A 31 -18.73 -18.33 0.95
C VAL A 31 -19.87 -18.44 -0.05
N LEU A 32 -19.52 -18.38 -1.34
CA LEU A 32 -20.40 -18.65 -2.47
C LEU A 32 -19.95 -19.96 -3.11
N ARG A 33 -20.68 -21.03 -2.79
CA ARG A 33 -20.35 -22.38 -3.28
C ARG A 33 -20.64 -22.52 -4.77
N GLY A 34 -19.70 -23.09 -5.54
CA GLY A 34 -19.81 -23.34 -6.98
C GLY A 34 -19.84 -22.07 -7.86
N ALA A 35 -19.52 -20.90 -7.30
CA ALA A 35 -19.59 -19.64 -8.03
C ALA A 35 -18.41 -19.41 -8.98
N ALA A 36 -17.25 -20.04 -8.71
CA ALA A 36 -16.06 -19.90 -9.54
C ALA A 36 -16.09 -20.90 -10.70
N GLN A 37 -15.77 -20.43 -11.91
CA GLN A 37 -15.79 -21.25 -13.12
C GLN A 37 -14.40 -21.64 -13.62
N ARG A 38 -13.41 -20.76 -13.45
CA ARG A 38 -12.02 -20.99 -13.87
C ARG A 38 -11.06 -20.34 -12.88
N PRO A 39 -10.43 -21.10 -11.99
CA PRO A 39 -10.66 -22.52 -11.71
C PRO A 39 -12.09 -22.79 -11.19
N ALA A 40 -12.61 -23.99 -11.41
CA ALA A 40 -13.95 -24.36 -10.94
C ALA A 40 -13.91 -24.59 -9.42
N GLY A 41 -14.90 -24.02 -8.71
CA GLY A 41 -15.04 -24.20 -7.26
C GLY A 41 -15.78 -23.07 -6.57
N ASP A 42 -15.31 -22.71 -5.39
CA ASP A 42 -15.97 -21.80 -4.47
C ASP A 42 -15.29 -20.42 -4.42
N VAL A 43 -16.07 -19.39 -4.10
CA VAL A 43 -15.55 -18.04 -3.81
C VAL A 43 -15.73 -17.77 -2.34
N ILE A 44 -14.62 -17.53 -1.64
CA ILE A 44 -14.59 -17.18 -0.23
C ILE A 44 -14.18 -15.71 -0.13
N SER A 45 -14.90 -14.94 0.68
CA SER A 45 -14.64 -13.53 0.88
C SER A 45 -14.72 -13.17 2.36
N CYS A 46 -13.83 -12.30 2.81
CA CYS A 46 -13.82 -11.78 4.18
C CYS A 46 -13.09 -10.44 4.23
N ASP A 47 -13.27 -9.72 5.32
CA ASP A 47 -12.45 -8.55 5.64
C ASP A 47 -11.42 -8.95 6.70
N ILE A 48 -10.18 -8.50 6.55
CA ILE A 48 -9.08 -8.82 7.46
C ILE A 48 -8.45 -7.54 8.03
N ALA A 49 -8.07 -7.59 9.31
CA ALA A 49 -7.21 -6.59 9.94
C ALA A 49 -5.89 -6.52 9.18
N ARG A 50 -5.34 -5.31 9.02
CA ARG A 50 -4.17 -5.10 8.17
C ARG A 50 -2.95 -5.80 8.78
N GLU A 51 -2.87 -5.77 10.10
CA GLU A 51 -1.82 -6.27 10.95
C GLU A 51 -1.68 -7.79 10.83
N GLY A 52 -2.79 -8.53 10.72
CA GLY A 52 -2.82 -9.99 10.57
C GLY A 52 -2.79 -10.48 9.12
N ALA A 53 -2.79 -9.56 8.16
CA ALA A 53 -2.94 -9.93 6.74
C ALA A 53 -1.76 -10.75 6.21
N GLN A 54 -0.53 -10.41 6.60
CA GLN A 54 0.66 -11.12 6.14
C GLN A 54 0.64 -12.59 6.60
N ASP A 55 0.34 -12.83 7.87
CA ASP A 55 0.28 -14.18 8.45
C ASP A 55 -0.81 -15.02 7.78
N ILE A 56 -1.99 -14.44 7.55
CA ILE A 56 -3.08 -15.12 6.81
C ILE A 56 -2.64 -15.46 5.38
N LEU A 57 -2.05 -14.50 4.66
CA LEU A 57 -1.62 -14.71 3.27
C LEU A 57 -0.56 -15.80 3.17
N ASP A 58 0.39 -15.85 4.10
CA ASP A 58 1.43 -16.89 4.09
C ASP A 58 0.86 -18.28 4.41
N ARG A 59 -0.11 -18.39 5.32
CA ARG A 59 -0.82 -19.64 5.59
C ARG A 59 -1.66 -20.09 4.37
N LEU A 60 -2.35 -19.17 3.69
CA LEU A 60 -3.12 -19.46 2.48
C LEU A 60 -2.21 -19.90 1.30
N ARG A 61 -1.04 -19.28 1.15
CA ARG A 61 0.00 -19.74 0.20
C ARG A 61 0.48 -21.15 0.53
N GLY A 62 0.68 -21.45 1.82
CA GLY A 62 1.03 -22.78 2.30
C GLY A 62 0.02 -23.88 1.95
N LEU A 63 -1.26 -23.53 1.77
CA LEU A 63 -2.32 -24.44 1.29
C LEU A 63 -2.30 -24.67 -0.23
N GLY A 64 -1.48 -23.92 -0.99
CA GLY A 64 -1.38 -24.07 -2.44
C GLY A 64 -2.40 -23.25 -3.25
N LEU A 65 -3.18 -22.38 -2.60
CA LEU A 65 -4.19 -21.54 -3.27
C LEU A 65 -3.60 -20.60 -4.34
N GLU A 66 -2.32 -20.25 -4.25
CA GLU A 66 -1.62 -19.44 -5.26
C GLU A 66 -1.48 -20.18 -6.62
N LYS A 67 -1.48 -21.51 -6.60
CA LYS A 67 -1.22 -22.35 -7.80
C LYS A 67 -2.50 -22.87 -8.42
N GLU A 68 -3.43 -23.33 -7.58
CA GLU A 68 -4.64 -24.02 -8.03
C GLU A 68 -5.90 -23.15 -7.95
N GLY A 69 -5.83 -22.04 -7.22
CA GLY A 69 -6.94 -21.13 -6.96
C GLY A 69 -6.63 -19.70 -7.40
N GLY A 70 -7.02 -18.76 -6.54
CA GLY A 70 -6.62 -17.36 -6.66
C GLY A 70 -6.81 -16.63 -5.34
N ILE A 71 -5.92 -15.71 -5.04
CA ILE A 71 -6.00 -14.82 -3.88
C ILE A 71 -5.97 -13.38 -4.40
N SER A 72 -6.92 -12.57 -3.96
CA SER A 72 -6.98 -11.13 -4.28
C SER A 72 -7.20 -10.35 -3.00
N VAL A 73 -6.44 -9.28 -2.82
CA VAL A 73 -6.52 -8.40 -1.65
C VAL A 73 -6.77 -6.97 -2.12
N GLU A 74 -7.80 -6.34 -1.57
CA GLU A 74 -8.17 -4.96 -1.87
C GLU A 74 -8.13 -4.12 -0.59
N GLN A 75 -7.73 -2.86 -0.69
CA GLN A 75 -7.80 -1.95 0.45
C GLN A 75 -9.19 -1.34 0.54
N VAL A 76 -9.80 -1.40 1.73
CA VAL A 76 -11.12 -0.79 1.98
C VAL A 76 -10.91 0.59 2.61
N ASP A 77 -11.43 1.64 1.95
CA ASP A 77 -11.27 3.03 2.38
C ASP A 77 -12.08 3.37 3.64
N LEU A 78 -13.24 2.74 3.80
CA LEU A 78 -14.11 2.95 4.96
C LEU A 78 -14.86 1.66 5.30
N THR A 79 -14.73 1.22 6.54
CA THR A 79 -15.52 0.13 7.13
C THR A 79 -16.23 0.68 8.36
N LEU A 80 -17.54 0.50 8.46
CA LEU A 80 -18.33 0.86 9.65
C LEU A 80 -18.86 -0.43 10.28
N SER A 81 -18.10 -1.01 11.20
CA SER A 81 -18.47 -2.27 11.85
C SER A 81 -17.72 -2.46 13.17
N THR A 82 -18.46 -2.74 14.25
CA THR A 82 -17.86 -3.07 15.56
C THR A 82 -17.07 -4.37 15.53
N ALA A 83 -17.46 -5.33 14.69
CA ALA A 83 -16.71 -6.57 14.50
C ALA A 83 -15.37 -6.31 13.81
N ALA A 84 -15.34 -5.36 12.86
CA ALA A 84 -14.12 -4.90 12.23
C ALA A 84 -13.20 -4.20 13.26
N ASP A 85 -13.73 -3.24 14.01
CA ASP A 85 -12.94 -2.55 15.05
C ASP A 85 -12.34 -3.54 16.06
N SER A 86 -13.13 -4.53 16.48
CA SER A 86 -12.67 -5.56 17.42
C SER A 86 -11.58 -6.49 16.87
N ALA A 87 -11.59 -6.76 15.55
CA ALA A 87 -10.58 -7.59 14.92
C ALA A 87 -9.23 -6.86 14.86
N VAL A 88 -9.23 -5.55 14.60
CA VAL A 88 -8.03 -4.71 14.69
C VAL A 88 -7.49 -4.69 16.12
N ASP A 89 -8.35 -4.47 17.11
CA ASP A 89 -7.94 -4.39 18.53
C ASP A 89 -7.35 -5.70 19.08
N ARG A 90 -7.80 -6.85 18.57
CA ARG A 90 -7.32 -8.17 18.98
C ARG A 90 -6.05 -8.62 18.26
N THR A 91 -5.76 -8.03 17.10
CA THR A 91 -4.60 -8.41 16.30
C THR A 91 -3.38 -7.59 16.72
N PRO A 92 -2.28 -8.21 17.21
CA PRO A 92 -1.10 -7.47 17.61
C PRO A 92 -0.35 -6.90 16.38
N GLY A 93 -0.11 -5.58 16.36
CA GLY A 93 0.71 -4.93 15.31
C GLY A 93 0.55 -3.41 15.30
N GLU A 94 1.54 -2.68 14.76
CA GLU A 94 1.39 -1.23 14.50
C GLU A 94 0.89 -1.04 13.06
N PRO A 95 -0.15 -0.21 12.80
CA PRO A 95 -0.80 -0.13 11.47
C PRO A 95 0.13 0.24 10.32
N SER A 96 1.31 0.79 10.63
CA SER A 96 2.35 1.16 9.67
C SER A 96 3.23 0.00 9.20
N ASP A 97 3.21 -1.16 9.87
CA ASP A 97 4.14 -2.27 9.60
C ASP A 97 3.61 -3.28 8.55
N ALA A 98 2.32 -3.22 8.23
CA ALA A 98 1.68 -4.06 7.23
C ALA A 98 1.67 -3.39 5.85
N ILE A 99 2.86 -3.01 5.39
CA ILE A 99 3.06 -2.68 3.98
C ILE A 99 3.11 -4.00 3.24
N VAL A 100 2.11 -4.24 2.41
CA VAL A 100 2.05 -5.34 1.45
C VAL A 100 3.12 -5.07 0.37
N TRP A 101 4.39 -5.22 0.74
CA TRP A 101 5.55 -4.94 -0.12
C TRP A 101 5.65 -5.91 -1.29
N SER A 102 4.96 -7.06 -1.24
CA SER A 102 4.99 -8.07 -2.31
C SER A 102 4.35 -7.62 -3.62
N ASP A 103 3.55 -6.55 -3.64
CA ASP A 103 2.95 -5.99 -4.87
C ASP A 103 3.64 -4.71 -5.37
N ILE A 104 4.43 -4.02 -4.55
CA ILE A 104 5.19 -2.85 -5.01
C ILE A 104 6.32 -3.28 -5.94
N GLU A 105 6.91 -4.46 -5.71
CA GLU A 105 7.97 -4.99 -6.57
C GLU A 105 7.46 -5.36 -7.97
N GLN A 106 6.17 -5.72 -8.09
CA GLN A 106 5.55 -6.02 -9.39
C GLN A 106 5.01 -4.77 -10.10
N ARG A 107 4.58 -3.73 -9.37
CA ARG A 107 4.14 -2.45 -9.98
C ARG A 107 5.29 -1.50 -10.33
N SER A 108 6.44 -1.55 -9.67
CA SER A 108 7.57 -0.67 -9.99
C SER A 108 8.21 -0.95 -11.35
N GLY A 109 8.01 -2.14 -11.94
CA GLY A 109 8.54 -2.47 -13.26
C GLY A 109 7.66 -2.07 -14.44
N ASP A 110 6.33 -2.02 -14.25
CA ASP A 110 5.36 -1.94 -15.34
C ASP A 110 4.89 -0.52 -15.70
N GLU A 111 5.11 0.46 -14.82
CA GLU A 111 4.77 1.87 -15.08
C GLU A 111 5.90 2.65 -15.75
N ALA A 112 7.13 2.13 -15.77
CA ALA A 112 8.23 2.71 -16.54
C ALA A 112 8.18 2.26 -18.01
N LYS A 113 7.01 2.36 -18.67
CA LYS A 113 6.92 2.15 -20.11
C LYS A 113 7.59 3.32 -20.81
N LEU A 114 8.88 3.13 -21.12
CA LEU A 114 9.67 4.05 -21.91
C LEU A 114 9.02 4.20 -23.29
N SER A 115 8.14 5.19 -23.42
CA SER A 115 7.43 5.47 -24.67
C SER A 115 8.41 6.11 -25.66
N TRP A 116 8.33 5.70 -26.92
CA TRP A 116 9.09 6.33 -27.99
C TRP A 116 8.82 7.84 -28.07
N THR A 117 7.56 8.25 -27.87
CA THR A 117 7.18 9.67 -27.82
C THR A 117 7.87 10.42 -26.68
N TYR A 118 7.98 9.79 -25.51
CA TYR A 118 8.69 10.36 -24.36
C TYR A 118 10.17 10.58 -24.68
N LEU A 119 10.84 9.61 -25.31
CA LEU A 119 12.24 9.74 -25.72
C LEU A 119 12.46 10.87 -26.74
N VAL A 120 11.56 11.02 -27.71
CA VAL A 120 11.63 12.10 -28.69
C VAL A 120 11.47 13.46 -27.99
N LEU A 121 10.47 13.62 -27.14
CA LEU A 121 10.25 14.88 -26.41
C LEU A 121 11.40 15.21 -25.46
N MET A 122 11.94 14.23 -24.74
CA MET A 122 13.12 14.41 -23.88
C MET A 122 14.37 14.79 -24.68
N THR A 123 14.59 14.18 -25.84
CA THR A 123 15.71 14.54 -26.72
C THR A 123 15.58 15.99 -27.20
N VAL A 124 14.40 16.40 -27.65
CA VAL A 124 14.14 17.79 -28.07
C VAL A 124 14.33 18.77 -26.91
N ALA A 125 13.79 18.45 -25.72
CA ALA A 125 13.96 19.27 -24.53
C ALA A 125 15.44 19.43 -24.14
N MET A 126 16.22 18.35 -24.18
CA MET A 126 17.66 18.39 -23.90
C MET A 126 18.43 19.24 -24.92
N ILE A 127 18.08 19.19 -26.20
CA ILE A 127 18.70 20.04 -27.23
C ILE A 127 18.39 21.52 -26.95
N ILE A 128 17.13 21.87 -26.69
CA ILE A 128 16.72 23.25 -26.39
C ILE A 128 17.43 23.77 -25.13
N ALA A 129 17.44 22.96 -24.06
CA ALA A 129 18.13 23.30 -22.81
C ALA A 129 19.64 23.49 -23.02
N SER A 130 20.28 22.64 -23.83
CA SER A 130 21.71 22.73 -24.15
C SER A 130 22.03 24.01 -24.92
N ILE A 131 21.20 24.39 -25.90
CA ILE A 131 21.37 25.63 -26.66
C ILE A 131 21.25 26.85 -25.74
N GLY A 132 20.24 26.86 -24.85
CA GLY A 132 20.06 27.95 -23.87
C GLY A 132 21.23 28.07 -22.91
N ALA A 133 21.73 26.95 -22.39
CA ALA A 133 22.88 26.92 -21.49
C ALA A 133 24.18 27.39 -22.17
N TYR A 134 24.35 27.08 -23.46
CA TYR A 134 25.52 27.53 -24.23
C TYR A 134 25.48 29.04 -24.50
N TRP A 135 24.31 29.58 -24.87
CA TRP A 135 24.17 30.99 -25.22
C TRP A 135 24.17 31.93 -24.00
N VAL A 136 23.61 31.49 -22.88
CA VAL A 136 23.54 32.32 -21.67
C VAL A 136 23.95 31.56 -20.40
N PRO A 137 25.25 31.26 -20.27
CA PRO A 137 25.75 30.36 -19.22
C PRO A 137 25.58 30.92 -17.80
N TRP A 138 25.60 32.25 -17.64
CA TRP A 138 25.51 32.90 -16.34
C TRP A 138 24.09 32.87 -15.76
N GLU A 139 23.05 32.99 -16.61
CA GLU A 139 21.64 32.88 -16.21
C GLU A 139 21.25 31.43 -15.92
N ALA A 140 21.77 30.48 -16.72
CA ALA A 140 21.60 29.05 -16.47
C ALA A 140 22.21 28.64 -15.11
N GLY A 141 23.44 29.11 -14.81
CA GLY A 141 24.07 28.89 -13.51
C GLY A 141 23.31 29.55 -12.35
N GLY A 142 22.83 30.79 -12.54
CA GLY A 142 22.04 31.50 -11.54
C GLY A 142 20.73 30.79 -11.18
N SER A 143 20.01 30.27 -12.18
CA SER A 143 18.77 29.51 -11.98
C SER A 143 19.01 28.19 -11.22
N VAL A 144 20.08 27.46 -11.53
CA VAL A 144 20.46 26.23 -10.80
C VAL A 144 20.75 26.53 -9.33
N VAL A 145 21.51 27.58 -9.05
CA VAL A 145 21.79 28.01 -7.67
C VAL A 145 20.50 28.40 -6.94
N GLN A 146 19.61 29.13 -7.60
CA GLN A 146 18.32 29.53 -7.03
C GLN A 146 17.42 28.33 -6.74
N LEU A 147 17.40 27.32 -7.62
CA LEU A 147 16.69 26.06 -7.40
C LEU A 147 17.20 25.33 -6.16
N LEU A 148 18.53 25.25 -6.00
CA LEU A 148 19.15 24.62 -4.82
C LEU A 148 18.79 25.34 -3.53
N ILE A 149 18.78 26.69 -3.55
CA ILE A 149 18.37 27.50 -2.40
C ILE A 149 16.89 27.25 -2.06
N ASN A 150 16.01 27.27 -3.06
CA ASN A 150 14.58 27.01 -2.87
C ASN A 150 14.33 25.61 -2.28
N LEU A 151 15.03 24.59 -2.80
CA LEU A 151 14.91 23.21 -2.33
C LEU A 151 15.38 23.08 -0.88
N ALA A 152 16.53 23.67 -0.53
CA ALA A 152 17.04 23.68 0.84
C ALA A 152 16.06 24.36 1.81
N ALA A 153 15.46 25.48 1.40
CA ALA A 153 14.47 26.20 2.20
C ALA A 153 13.22 25.34 2.47
N ILE A 154 12.70 24.62 1.46
CA ILE A 154 11.56 23.71 1.63
C ILE A 154 11.89 22.58 2.61
N ILE A 155 13.07 21.96 2.49
CA ILE A 155 13.51 20.88 3.39
C ILE A 155 13.58 21.39 4.83
N VAL A 156 14.23 22.53 5.04
CA VAL A 156 14.35 23.14 6.38
C VAL A 156 12.98 23.49 6.95
N ALA A 157 12.09 24.08 6.15
CA ALA A 157 10.73 24.40 6.58
C ALA A 157 9.92 23.14 6.95
N GLY A 158 10.06 22.05 6.18
CA GLY A 158 9.44 20.76 6.46
C GLY A 158 9.94 20.14 7.78
N VAL A 159 11.26 20.09 7.97
CA VAL A 159 11.86 19.60 9.22
C VAL A 159 11.40 20.44 10.42
N LEU A 160 11.39 21.77 10.27
CA LEU A 160 10.94 22.67 11.33
C LEU A 160 9.47 22.44 11.67
N THR A 161 8.61 22.29 10.66
CA THR A 161 7.18 21.98 10.84
C THR A 161 7.00 20.68 11.61
N LEU A 162 7.74 19.62 11.26
CA LEU A 162 7.69 18.34 11.98
C LEU A 162 8.17 18.46 13.42
N ILE A 163 9.23 19.22 13.69
CA ILE A 163 9.72 19.47 15.05
C ILE A 163 8.65 20.18 15.89
N ILE A 164 8.02 21.22 15.32
CA ILE A 164 6.96 21.98 15.98
C ILE A 164 5.75 21.08 16.25
N GLN A 165 5.30 20.32 15.24
CA GLN A 165 4.20 19.38 15.38
C GLN A 165 4.50 18.35 16.48
N ARG A 166 5.70 17.76 16.50
CA ARG A 166 6.11 16.78 17.51
C ARG A 166 6.15 17.39 18.91
N TYR A 167 6.58 18.64 19.05
CA TYR A 167 6.58 19.33 20.32
C TYR A 167 5.17 19.67 20.81
N ALA A 168 4.31 20.18 19.92
CA ALA A 168 2.92 20.51 20.21
C ALA A 168 2.10 19.26 20.60
N GLN A 169 2.26 18.15 19.87
CA GLN A 169 1.64 16.87 20.21
C GLN A 169 2.07 16.37 21.59
N ARG A 170 3.37 16.42 21.90
CA ARG A 170 3.90 16.07 23.23
C ARG A 170 3.32 16.96 24.34
N GLN A 171 3.10 18.26 24.07
CA GLN A 171 2.49 19.16 25.05
C GLN A 171 1.00 18.88 25.25
N LEU A 172 0.25 18.61 24.17
CA LEU A 172 -1.18 18.30 24.25
C LEU A 172 -1.44 16.96 24.96
N ALA A 173 -0.61 15.94 24.70
CA ALA A 173 -0.67 14.66 25.42
C ALA A 173 -0.52 14.83 26.94
N ARG A 174 0.33 15.77 27.39
CA ARG A 174 0.53 16.08 28.82
C ARG A 174 -0.64 16.85 29.45
N ARG A 175 -1.47 17.54 28.68
CA ARG A 175 -2.64 18.27 29.19
C ARG A 175 -3.85 17.36 29.38
N ARG A 176 -3.99 16.32 28.54
CA ARG A 176 -5.12 15.39 28.60
C ARG A 176 -5.06 14.40 29.76
N SER A 177 -3.90 14.19 30.38
CA SER A 177 -3.74 13.34 31.57
C SER A 177 -3.95 14.05 32.92
N ARG A 178 -4.31 15.35 32.90
CA ARG A 178 -4.59 16.16 34.09
C ARG A 178 -6.06 16.58 34.24
N SER A 179 -6.92 16.12 33.34
CA SER A 179 -8.38 16.21 33.41
C SER A 179 -8.97 14.83 33.55
#